data_AF-A0A2N9N5F6-F1
#
_entry.id   AF-A0A2N9N5F6-F1
#
_cell.length_a   1.000
_cell.length_b   1.000
_cell.length_c   1.000
_cell.angle_alpha   90.00
_cell.angle_beta   90.00
_cell.angle_gamma   90.00
#
_symmetry.space_group_name_H-M   'P 1'
#
loop_
_entity.id
_entity.type
_entity.pdbx_description
1 polymer ?
#
loop_
_entity_poly.entity_id
_entity_poly.type
_entity_poly.pdbx_seq_one_letter_code
_entity_poly.pdbx_strand_id
1 'polypeptide(L)'
;MVKGPVSPHGVGLIISHGKLTVDAGELRQIIGLAYGVQRVLVFGCPAWCDEDKFDIEAKTENVDATRDQIRPMLEALLVERFKLAAHRETKEIPGYILVVGKGGSKLEVAKDASGPTNVFTPYAGGLGFQNMAIVGLVNYLANVLGQPVRDMTALTGRYNFKLEFRPPDPGADPGTPQAIDPFSIVSAAVQDQLGLKLQAGKTPTEVLVIDHADHPTEN
;
A
#
# COMPACT_ATOMS: atom_id res chain seq x y z
N MET A 1 8.63 -23.85 9.37
CA MET A 1 9.50 -22.84 8.73
C MET A 1 9.30 -21.54 9.47
N VAL A 2 10.38 -20.91 9.93
CA VAL A 2 10.32 -19.68 10.73
C VAL A 2 9.87 -18.53 9.82
N LYS A 3 8.62 -18.07 9.95
CA LYS A 3 8.16 -16.84 9.31
C LYS A 3 8.72 -15.67 10.13
N GLY A 4 9.54 -14.82 9.49
CA GLY A 4 10.01 -13.57 10.08
C GLY A 4 8.83 -12.62 10.35
N PRO A 5 9.03 -11.56 11.16
CA PRO A 5 7.96 -10.65 11.55
C PRO A 5 7.34 -9.99 10.30
N VAL A 6 6.02 -10.14 10.18
CA VAL A 6 5.21 -9.43 9.19
C VAL A 6 5.35 -7.93 9.50
N SER A 7 5.77 -7.13 8.52
CA SER A 7 5.90 -5.69 8.72
C SER A 7 4.53 -5.07 9.04
N PRO A 8 4.44 -4.16 10.03
CA PRO A 8 3.17 -3.66 10.56
C PRO A 8 2.31 -2.86 9.56
N HIS A 9 2.78 -2.61 8.34
CA HIS A 9 2.11 -1.73 7.36
C HIS A 9 1.98 -2.31 5.95
N GLY A 10 2.26 -3.60 5.77
CA GLY A 10 2.14 -4.24 4.46
C GLY A 10 1.70 -5.68 4.58
N VAL A 11 0.40 -5.94 4.40
CA VAL A 11 -0.07 -7.27 4.02
C VAL A 11 0.59 -7.62 2.70
N GLY A 12 1.54 -8.55 2.75
CA GLY A 12 2.17 -9.12 1.58
C GLY A 12 1.19 -10.03 0.89
N LEU A 13 0.58 -9.55 -0.20
CA LEU A 13 -0.07 -10.43 -1.16
C LEU A 13 1.01 -11.27 -1.84
N ILE A 14 1.19 -12.52 -1.40
CA ILE A 14 2.17 -13.44 -1.98
C ILE A 14 1.47 -14.26 -3.05
N ILE A 15 1.99 -14.18 -4.28
CA ILE A 15 1.58 -15.05 -5.38
C ILE A 15 2.77 -15.98 -5.62
N SER A 16 2.61 -17.25 -5.33
CA SER A 16 3.67 -18.25 -5.54
C SER A 16 3.07 -19.60 -5.86
N HIS A 17 3.58 -20.26 -6.90
CA HIS A 17 3.20 -21.61 -7.29
C HIS A 17 1.67 -21.83 -7.42
N GLY A 18 0.95 -20.86 -7.98
CA GLY A 18 -0.50 -20.98 -8.14
C GLY A 18 -1.28 -20.79 -6.84
N LYS A 19 -0.68 -20.15 -5.83
CA LYS A 19 -1.34 -19.78 -4.58
C LYS A 19 -1.23 -18.29 -4.34
N LEU A 20 -2.37 -17.68 -4.04
CA LEU A 20 -2.48 -16.40 -3.38
C LEU A 20 -2.50 -16.66 -1.87
N THR A 21 -1.61 -16.03 -1.13
CA THR A 21 -1.61 -16.07 0.34
C THR A 21 -1.62 -14.66 0.91
N VAL A 22 -2.54 -14.43 1.83
CA VAL A 22 -2.58 -13.28 2.74
C VAL A 22 -2.43 -13.86 4.14
N ASP A 23 -1.42 -13.41 4.87
CA ASP A 23 -1.21 -13.78 6.26
C ASP A 23 -1.56 -12.60 7.17
N ALA A 24 -2.42 -12.83 8.16
CA ALA A 24 -2.81 -11.89 9.21
C ALA A 24 -3.24 -10.50 8.68
N GLY A 25 -4.04 -10.48 7.61
CA GLY A 25 -4.45 -9.25 6.94
C GLY A 25 -5.77 -8.68 7.47
N GLU A 26 -5.81 -7.36 7.68
CA GLU A 26 -7.05 -6.61 7.92
C GLU A 26 -7.97 -6.68 6.70
N LEU A 27 -9.27 -6.90 6.90
CA LEU A 27 -10.22 -7.03 5.79
C LEU A 27 -10.23 -5.79 4.89
N ARG A 28 -10.14 -4.57 5.46
CA ARG A 28 -10.11 -3.33 4.67
C ARG A 28 -8.96 -3.32 3.66
N GLN A 29 -7.80 -3.83 4.06
CA GLN A 29 -6.65 -3.94 3.18
C GLN A 29 -6.86 -4.97 2.07
N ILE A 30 -7.44 -6.12 2.42
CA ILE A 30 -7.74 -7.20 1.47
C ILE A 30 -8.76 -6.72 0.41
N ILE A 31 -9.80 -6.01 0.83
CA ILE A 31 -10.78 -5.36 -0.05
C ILE A 31 -10.06 -4.39 -1.01
N GLY A 32 -9.21 -3.50 -0.50
CA GLY A 32 -8.47 -2.56 -1.35
C GLY A 32 -7.64 -3.28 -2.42
N LEU A 33 -6.97 -4.38 -2.04
CA LEU A 33 -6.21 -5.22 -2.98
C LEU A 33 -7.11 -5.85 -4.05
N ALA A 34 -8.26 -6.41 -3.66
CA ALA A 34 -9.22 -7.05 -4.55
C ALA A 34 -9.78 -6.07 -5.59
N TYR A 35 -10.26 -4.91 -5.15
CA TYR A 35 -10.91 -3.93 -6.02
C TYR A 35 -9.94 -2.93 -6.68
N GLY A 36 -8.64 -3.08 -6.45
CA GLY A 36 -7.61 -2.22 -7.02
C GLY A 36 -7.65 -0.77 -6.53
N VAL A 37 -8.12 -0.54 -5.31
CA VAL A 37 -8.21 0.78 -4.66
C VAL A 37 -7.28 0.85 -3.45
N GLN A 38 -6.89 2.05 -3.05
CA GLN A 38 -6.09 2.22 -1.83
C GLN A 38 -6.94 1.89 -0.59
N ARG A 39 -6.32 1.32 0.45
CA ARG A 39 -6.98 1.02 1.75
C ARG A 39 -7.73 2.24 2.31
N VAL A 40 -7.14 3.43 2.17
CA VAL A 40 -7.71 4.71 2.61
C VAL A 40 -8.91 5.19 1.78
N LEU A 41 -9.16 4.56 0.62
CA LEU A 41 -10.31 4.83 -0.26
C LEU A 41 -11.43 3.79 -0.12
N VAL A 42 -11.32 2.88 0.86
CA VAL A 42 -12.39 1.95 1.24
C VAL A 42 -13.18 2.56 2.39
N PHE A 43 -14.45 2.88 2.15
CA PHE A 43 -15.37 3.52 3.09
C PHE A 43 -16.50 2.57 3.48
N GLY A 44 -17.23 2.86 4.57
CA GLY A 44 -18.41 2.10 4.97
C GLY A 44 -18.12 0.75 5.63
N CYS A 45 -16.87 0.31 5.67
CA CYS A 45 -16.47 -0.90 6.39
C CYS A 45 -16.87 -0.82 7.89
N PRO A 46 -17.46 -1.90 8.44
CA PRO A 46 -17.55 -2.08 9.89
C PRO A 46 -16.19 -1.94 10.59
N ALA A 47 -16.19 -1.53 11.86
CA ALA A 47 -14.95 -1.30 12.63
C ALA A 47 -14.02 -2.52 12.67
N TRP A 48 -14.59 -3.73 12.78
CA TRP A 48 -13.85 -4.99 12.80
C TRP A 48 -13.00 -5.23 11.53
N CYS A 49 -13.30 -4.56 10.41
CA CYS A 49 -12.49 -4.65 9.19
C CYS A 49 -11.06 -4.13 9.36
N ASP A 50 -10.79 -3.32 10.37
CA ASP A 50 -9.46 -2.79 10.73
C ASP A 50 -8.89 -3.43 12.00
N GLU A 51 -9.66 -4.24 12.72
CA GLU A 51 -9.27 -4.84 14.01
C GLU A 51 -8.92 -6.32 13.84
N ASP A 52 -9.78 -7.05 13.13
CA ASP A 52 -9.62 -8.48 12.92
C ASP A 52 -8.64 -8.78 11.79
N LYS A 53 -7.90 -9.89 11.96
CA LYS A 53 -6.90 -10.35 11.01
C LYS A 53 -7.30 -11.69 10.44
N PHE A 54 -7.24 -11.80 9.12
CA PHE A 54 -7.65 -12.99 8.39
C PHE A 54 -6.47 -13.56 7.60
N ASP A 55 -6.38 -14.88 7.61
CA ASP A 55 -5.54 -15.63 6.68
C ASP A 55 -6.40 -16.01 5.47
N ILE A 56 -5.94 -15.69 4.26
CA ILE A 56 -6.60 -16.10 3.01
C ILE A 56 -5.62 -16.93 2.20
N GLU A 57 -5.99 -18.17 1.92
CA GLU A 57 -5.37 -18.97 0.87
C GLU A 57 -6.38 -19.12 -0.28
N ALA A 58 -6.01 -18.63 -1.47
CA ALA A 58 -6.73 -18.92 -2.71
C ALA A 58 -5.80 -19.63 -3.69
N LYS A 59 -6.34 -20.65 -4.38
CA LYS A 59 -5.59 -21.45 -5.36
C LYS A 59 -5.97 -21.00 -6.76
N THR A 60 -4.98 -20.88 -7.63
CA THR A 60 -5.11 -20.66 -9.06
C THR A 60 -4.27 -21.71 -9.80
N GLU A 61 -4.82 -22.27 -10.87
CA GLU A 61 -4.09 -23.24 -11.70
C GLU A 61 -2.95 -22.56 -12.48
N ASN A 62 -2.99 -21.23 -12.62
CA ASN A 62 -1.97 -20.45 -13.30
C ASN A 62 -0.91 -19.96 -12.31
N VAL A 63 0.26 -20.59 -12.33
CA VAL A 63 1.41 -20.24 -11.48
C VAL A 63 1.98 -18.85 -11.76
N ASP A 64 1.74 -18.32 -12.96
CA ASP A 64 2.20 -17.01 -13.42
C ASP A 64 1.07 -15.97 -13.42
N ALA A 65 -0.04 -16.24 -12.70
CA ALA A 65 -1.20 -15.37 -12.67
C ALA A 65 -0.81 -13.95 -12.21
N THR A 66 -1.13 -12.96 -13.04
CA THR A 66 -0.88 -11.56 -12.72
C THR A 66 -1.82 -11.09 -11.62
N ARG A 67 -1.49 -9.97 -10.97
CA ARG A 67 -2.38 -9.35 -9.98
C ARG A 67 -3.80 -9.12 -10.52
N ASP A 68 -3.90 -8.68 -11.78
CA ASP A 68 -5.20 -8.40 -12.40
C ASP A 68 -5.99 -9.68 -12.67
N GLN A 69 -5.32 -10.82 -12.87
CA GLN A 69 -5.98 -12.13 -13.01
C GLN A 69 -6.43 -12.71 -11.66
N ILE A 70 -5.78 -12.34 -10.56
CA ILE A 70 -6.09 -12.85 -9.22
C ILE A 70 -7.16 -12.02 -8.51
N ARG A 71 -7.26 -10.72 -8.82
CA ARG A 71 -8.27 -9.83 -8.23
C ARG A 71 -9.70 -10.37 -8.32
N PRO A 72 -10.21 -10.83 -9.48
CA PRO A 72 -11.55 -11.39 -9.57
C PRO A 72 -11.77 -12.62 -8.67
N MET A 73 -10.72 -13.42 -8.44
CA MET A 73 -10.80 -14.58 -7.55
C MET A 73 -10.92 -14.13 -6.09
N LEU A 74 -10.17 -13.10 -5.71
CA LEU A 74 -10.24 -12.51 -4.38
C LEU A 74 -11.59 -11.81 -4.15
N GLU A 75 -12.10 -11.08 -5.14
CA GLU A 75 -13.45 -10.49 -5.11
C GLU A 75 -14.52 -11.57 -4.89
N ALA A 76 -14.48 -12.67 -5.66
CA ALA A 76 -15.42 -13.77 -5.51
C ALA A 76 -15.36 -14.41 -4.11
N LEU A 77 -14.15 -14.62 -3.56
CA LEU A 77 -13.96 -15.13 -2.21
C LEU A 77 -14.55 -14.18 -1.15
N LEU A 78 -14.34 -12.87 -1.30
CA LEU A 78 -14.89 -11.86 -0.39
C LEU A 78 -16.43 -11.85 -0.43
N VAL A 79 -17.03 -11.94 -1.61
CA VAL A 79 -18.49 -12.06 -1.77
C VAL A 79 -19.01 -13.36 -1.13
N GLU A 80 -18.33 -14.48 -1.34
CA GLU A 80 -18.78 -15.77 -0.82
C GLU A 80 -18.68 -15.85 0.71
N ARG A 81 -17.51 -15.48 1.25
CA ARG A 81 -17.15 -15.72 2.66
C ARG A 81 -17.57 -14.59 3.59
N PHE A 82 -17.43 -13.35 3.15
CA PHE A 82 -17.76 -12.17 3.94
C PHE A 82 -19.09 -11.55 3.52
N LYS A 83 -19.83 -12.16 2.58
CA LYS A 83 -21.07 -11.61 2.01
C LYS A 83 -20.90 -10.17 1.52
N LEU A 84 -19.69 -9.85 1.02
CA LEU A 84 -19.30 -8.48 0.72
C LEU A 84 -20.22 -7.91 -0.36
N ALA A 85 -20.85 -6.78 -0.05
CA ALA A 85 -21.54 -5.93 -1.01
C ALA A 85 -20.87 -4.55 -1.02
N ALA A 86 -20.58 -4.04 -2.22
CA ALA A 86 -19.90 -2.78 -2.38
C ALA A 86 -20.29 -2.09 -3.70
N HIS A 87 -20.16 -0.78 -3.73
CA HIS A 87 -20.31 0.03 -4.95
C HIS A 87 -19.19 1.07 -5.06
N ARG A 88 -19.01 1.60 -6.27
CA ARG A 88 -18.08 2.69 -6.55
C ARG A 88 -18.84 4.01 -6.56
N GLU A 89 -18.27 5.03 -5.95
CA GLU A 89 -18.77 6.40 -6.05
C GLU A 89 -17.61 7.40 -6.16
N THR A 90 -17.89 8.61 -6.62
CA THR A 90 -16.88 9.68 -6.69
C THR A 90 -17.01 10.60 -5.49
N LYS A 91 -15.92 10.81 -4.75
CA LYS A 91 -15.85 11.79 -3.66
C LYS A 91 -14.78 12.84 -3.90
N GLU A 92 -15.07 14.07 -3.50
CA GLU A 92 -14.04 15.08 -3.31
C GLU A 92 -13.39 14.89 -1.94
N ILE A 93 -12.19 14.33 -1.94
CA ILE A 93 -11.41 14.08 -0.72
C ILE A 93 -10.05 14.79 -0.80
N PRO A 94 -9.54 15.29 0.33
CA PRO A 94 -8.15 15.70 0.42
C PRO A 94 -7.23 14.51 0.16
N GLY A 95 -6.10 14.81 -0.46
CA GLY A 95 -5.08 13.82 -0.77
C GLY A 95 -3.81 14.48 -1.27
N TYR A 96 -2.91 13.66 -1.77
CA TYR A 96 -1.63 14.09 -2.31
C TYR A 96 -1.46 13.63 -3.75
N ILE A 97 -0.74 14.44 -4.53
CA ILE A 97 -0.33 14.10 -5.89
C ILE A 97 1.17 13.90 -5.88
N LEU A 98 1.62 12.73 -6.32
CA LEU A 98 3.02 12.39 -6.50
C LEU A 98 3.45 12.77 -7.91
N VAL A 99 4.41 13.69 -8.03
CA VAL A 99 4.98 14.14 -9.32
C VAL A 99 6.49 13.98 -9.31
N VAL A 100 7.12 14.01 -10.49
CA VAL A 100 8.58 14.11 -10.57
C VAL A 100 9.03 15.50 -10.12
N GLY A 101 10.04 15.55 -9.24
CA GLY A 101 10.61 16.80 -8.75
C GLY A 101 11.44 17.52 -9.82
N LYS A 102 11.80 18.78 -9.57
CA LYS A 102 12.56 19.61 -10.53
C LYS A 102 13.91 19.00 -10.95
N GLY A 103 14.52 18.18 -10.08
CA GLY A 103 15.79 17.50 -10.34
C GLY A 103 15.67 16.16 -11.08
N GLY A 104 14.46 15.76 -11.48
CA GLY A 104 14.21 14.43 -12.04
C GLY A 104 14.08 13.34 -10.98
N SER A 105 13.65 12.16 -11.42
CA SER A 105 13.55 10.98 -10.56
C SER A 105 14.94 10.45 -10.23
N LYS A 106 15.17 10.13 -8.95
CA LYS A 106 16.37 9.41 -8.46
C LYS A 106 16.14 7.90 -8.33
N LEU A 107 15.00 7.40 -8.79
CA LEU A 107 14.68 5.98 -8.73
C LEU A 107 15.58 5.18 -9.69
N GLU A 108 16.16 4.10 -9.19
CA GLU A 108 16.96 3.20 -10.01
C GLU A 108 16.05 2.18 -10.69
N VAL A 109 16.13 2.05 -12.01
CA VAL A 109 15.36 1.04 -12.74
C VAL A 109 15.86 -0.36 -12.35
N ALA A 110 14.93 -1.27 -12.06
CA ALA A 110 15.25 -2.66 -11.75
C ALA A 110 15.83 -3.36 -12.99
N LYS A 111 16.99 -4.01 -12.81
CA LYS A 111 17.67 -4.76 -13.89
C LYS A 111 16.88 -5.98 -14.37
N ASP A 112 16.16 -6.62 -13.44
CA ASP A 112 15.24 -7.71 -13.72
C ASP A 112 13.83 -7.31 -13.26
N ALA A 113 13.03 -6.85 -14.21
CA ALA A 113 11.65 -6.47 -13.96
C ALA A 113 10.72 -7.70 -13.76
N SER A 114 11.18 -8.91 -14.13
CA SER A 114 10.40 -10.15 -14.02
C SER A 114 10.51 -10.83 -12.65
N GLY A 115 11.51 -10.46 -11.85
CA GLY A 115 11.71 -11.01 -10.50
C GLY A 115 10.63 -10.61 -9.48
N PRO A 116 10.66 -11.19 -8.26
CA PRO A 116 9.71 -10.84 -7.22
C PRO A 116 9.91 -9.40 -6.72
N THR A 117 8.84 -8.79 -6.20
CA THR A 117 8.94 -7.55 -5.41
C THR A 117 9.39 -7.89 -4.00
N ASN A 118 10.44 -7.23 -3.50
CA ASN A 118 10.92 -7.45 -2.13
C ASN A 118 10.90 -6.14 -1.35
N VAL A 119 10.47 -6.23 -0.09
CA VAL A 119 10.59 -5.16 0.91
C VAL A 119 11.47 -5.70 2.03
N PHE A 120 12.48 -4.95 2.43
CA PHE A 120 13.47 -5.36 3.42
C PHE A 120 13.88 -4.19 4.31
N THR A 121 14.50 -4.48 5.44
CA THR A 121 15.04 -3.50 6.38
C THR A 121 16.57 -3.52 6.31
N PRO A 122 17.19 -2.79 5.37
CA PRO A 122 18.65 -2.82 5.20
C PRO A 122 19.43 -2.15 6.34
N TYR A 123 18.77 -1.34 7.17
CA TYR A 123 19.35 -0.61 8.30
C TYR A 123 18.25 -0.20 9.28
N ALA A 124 18.64 0.26 10.47
CA ALA A 124 17.70 0.71 11.50
C ALA A 124 16.97 1.99 11.04
N GLY A 125 15.64 1.95 10.99
CA GLY A 125 14.80 3.11 10.68
C GLY A 125 14.48 3.35 9.19
N GLY A 126 14.94 2.50 8.28
CA GLY A 126 14.62 2.61 6.85
C GLY A 126 14.19 1.32 6.18
N LEU A 127 13.47 1.47 5.07
CA LEU A 127 12.99 0.39 4.23
C LEU A 127 13.70 0.42 2.87
N GLY A 128 14.11 -0.75 2.41
CA GLY A 128 14.55 -1.00 1.06
C GLY A 128 13.43 -1.65 0.25
N PHE A 129 13.27 -1.21 -0.99
CA PHE A 129 12.30 -1.72 -1.94
C PHE A 129 13.04 -2.16 -3.19
N GLN A 130 12.76 -3.38 -3.63
CA GLN A 130 13.34 -3.97 -4.82
C GLN A 130 12.26 -4.41 -5.80
N ASN A 131 12.54 -4.16 -7.08
CA ASN A 131 11.67 -4.46 -8.20
C ASN A 131 10.21 -4.02 -7.98
N MET A 132 10.01 -2.78 -7.53
CA MET A 132 8.70 -2.23 -7.16
C MET A 132 8.17 -1.30 -8.26
N ALA A 133 6.93 -1.52 -8.71
CA ALA A 133 6.25 -0.56 -9.59
C ALA A 133 5.81 0.69 -8.82
N ILE A 134 5.66 1.83 -9.49
CA ILE A 134 5.32 3.12 -8.84
C ILE A 134 4.02 3.05 -8.02
N VAL A 135 3.04 2.26 -8.46
CA VAL A 135 1.78 2.01 -7.72
C VAL A 135 2.03 1.46 -6.31
N GLY A 136 3.08 0.66 -6.11
CA GLY A 136 3.44 0.14 -4.80
C GLY A 136 4.01 1.23 -3.87
N LEU A 137 4.81 2.15 -4.40
CA LEU A 137 5.26 3.33 -3.66
C LEU A 137 4.07 4.22 -3.27
N VAL A 138 3.17 4.47 -4.21
CA VAL A 138 1.97 5.28 -4.00
C VAL A 138 1.07 4.69 -2.90
N ASN A 139 0.83 3.38 -2.94
CA ASN A 139 0.08 2.69 -1.89
C ASN A 139 0.77 2.76 -0.53
N TYR A 140 2.11 2.60 -0.50
CA TYR A 140 2.89 2.74 0.72
C TYR A 140 2.76 4.14 1.32
N LEU A 141 2.95 5.18 0.51
CA LEU A 141 2.82 6.58 0.95
C LEU A 141 1.41 6.89 1.43
N ALA A 142 0.38 6.37 0.77
CA ALA A 142 -1.00 6.56 1.18
C ALA A 142 -1.29 5.96 2.58
N ASN A 143 -0.74 4.78 2.87
CA ASN A 143 -0.86 4.17 4.19
C ASN A 143 -0.12 4.98 5.27
N VAL A 144 1.11 5.42 4.99
CA VAL A 144 1.91 6.23 5.93
C VAL A 144 1.26 7.58 6.21
N LEU A 145 0.70 8.22 5.18
CA LEU A 145 0.09 9.55 5.29
C LEU A 145 -1.38 9.51 5.73
N GLY A 146 -2.02 8.34 5.75
CA GLY A 146 -3.44 8.18 6.07
C GLY A 146 -4.37 8.92 5.08
N GLN A 147 -3.88 9.23 3.88
CA GLN A 147 -4.58 10.02 2.86
C GLN A 147 -4.23 9.46 1.47
N PRO A 148 -5.15 9.54 0.50
CA PRO A 148 -4.89 8.99 -0.82
C PRO A 148 -3.76 9.71 -1.53
N VAL A 149 -2.92 8.95 -2.23
CA VAL A 149 -1.84 9.49 -3.06
C VAL A 149 -2.13 9.14 -4.52
N ARG A 150 -2.12 10.12 -5.42
CA ARG A 150 -2.32 9.92 -6.86
C ARG A 150 -0.99 9.97 -7.59
N ASP A 151 -0.74 9.01 -8.45
CA ASP A 151 0.43 9.02 -9.35
C ASP A 151 0.21 9.98 -10.52
N MET A 152 1.13 10.94 -10.67
CA MET A 152 1.28 11.80 -11.86
C MET A 152 2.76 11.92 -12.26
N THR A 153 3.55 10.88 -11.98
CA THR A 153 4.99 10.83 -12.30
C THR A 153 5.28 10.41 -13.74
N ALA A 154 4.31 9.77 -14.40
CA ALA A 154 4.47 9.11 -15.71
C ALA A 154 5.53 7.98 -15.73
N LEU A 155 5.94 7.49 -14.56
CA LEU A 155 6.93 6.42 -14.42
C LEU A 155 6.26 5.05 -14.55
N THR A 156 6.55 4.32 -15.64
CA THR A 156 5.92 3.02 -15.92
C THR A 156 6.81 1.82 -15.59
N GLY A 157 8.06 2.06 -15.20
CA GLY A 157 9.03 1.01 -14.90
C GLY A 157 8.82 0.35 -13.53
N ARG A 158 9.75 -0.56 -13.22
CA ARG A 158 9.94 -1.09 -11.88
C ARG A 158 11.27 -0.57 -11.34
N TYR A 159 11.29 -0.29 -10.04
CA TYR A 159 12.37 0.48 -9.44
C TYR A 159 12.90 -0.17 -8.17
N ASN A 160 14.17 0.06 -7.92
CA ASN A 160 14.82 -0.16 -6.64
C ASN A 160 15.00 1.19 -5.96
N PHE A 161 14.65 1.26 -4.69
CA PHE A 161 14.83 2.47 -3.90
C PHE A 161 14.90 2.17 -2.41
N LYS A 162 15.37 3.15 -1.66
CA LYS A 162 15.38 3.13 -0.20
C LYS A 162 14.59 4.33 0.27
N LEU A 163 13.86 4.17 1.36
CA LEU A 163 13.13 5.25 1.97
C LEU A 163 13.34 5.20 3.47
N GLU A 164 13.84 6.31 3.99
CA GLU A 164 14.09 6.52 5.41
C GLU A 164 13.36 7.78 5.85
N PHE A 165 12.45 7.63 6.81
CA PHE A 165 11.83 8.75 7.49
C PHE A 165 12.64 8.99 8.76
N ARG A 166 13.70 9.81 8.66
CA ARG A 166 14.55 10.14 9.81
C ARG A 166 13.64 10.66 10.95
N PRO A 167 13.57 10.01 12.13
CA PRO A 167 12.95 10.61 13.31
C PRO A 167 13.81 11.81 13.79
N PRO A 168 13.28 12.71 14.63
CA PRO A 168 14.05 13.83 15.16
C PRO A 168 15.36 13.38 15.80
N ASP A 169 16.41 14.21 15.71
CA ASP A 169 17.75 13.91 16.22
C ASP A 169 17.74 13.54 17.72
N PRO A 170 18.49 12.52 18.16
CA PRO A 170 18.68 12.20 19.59
C PRO A 170 19.34 13.32 20.43
N GLY A 171 19.74 14.44 19.79
CA GLY A 171 20.28 15.63 20.44
C GLY A 171 19.33 16.84 20.43
N ALA A 172 18.07 16.66 20.01
CA ALA A 172 17.06 17.71 20.11
C ALA A 172 16.72 17.97 21.59
N ASP A 173 16.75 19.24 21.98
CA ASP A 173 16.47 19.69 23.35
C ASP A 173 15.07 19.21 23.80
N PRO A 174 14.95 18.46 24.92
CA PRO A 174 13.67 17.96 25.45
C PRO A 174 12.59 19.04 25.68
N GLY A 175 12.97 20.32 25.67
CA GLY A 175 12.09 21.47 25.88
C GLY A 175 11.44 22.06 24.63
N THR A 176 11.74 21.58 23.41
CA THR A 176 11.08 22.08 22.19
C THR A 176 10.10 21.07 21.62
N PRO A 177 8.77 21.29 21.74
CA PRO A 177 7.78 20.54 20.99
C PRO A 177 7.84 21.00 19.54
N GLN A 178 8.75 20.42 18.76
CA GLN A 178 8.55 20.41 17.32
C GLN A 178 7.53 19.31 17.04
N ALA A 179 6.26 19.71 17.03
CA ALA A 179 5.23 18.98 16.31
C ALA A 179 5.60 19.04 14.82
N ILE A 180 6.58 18.22 14.42
CA ILE A 180 6.88 18.06 13.00
C ILE A 180 5.71 17.25 12.45
N ASP A 181 4.89 17.93 11.68
CA ASP A 181 3.78 17.32 10.96
C ASP A 181 4.30 16.10 10.15
N PRO A 182 3.69 14.90 10.28
CA PRO A 182 4.14 13.69 9.61
C PRO A 182 4.29 13.86 8.09
N PHE A 183 3.44 14.67 7.46
CA PHE A 183 3.55 14.95 6.04
C PHE A 183 4.85 15.69 5.69
N SER A 184 5.31 16.62 6.54
CA SER A 184 6.57 17.34 6.33
C SER A 184 7.80 16.41 6.33
N ILE A 185 7.83 15.40 7.21
CA ILE A 185 8.92 14.40 7.26
C ILE A 185 8.90 13.53 6.01
N VAL A 186 7.72 13.01 5.65
CA VAL A 186 7.54 12.12 4.50
C VAL A 186 7.85 12.84 3.19
N SER A 187 7.33 14.06 3.02
CA SER A 187 7.54 14.86 1.81
C SER A 187 9.01 15.23 1.61
N ALA A 188 9.73 15.60 2.67
CA ALA A 188 11.17 15.83 2.61
C ALA A 188 11.93 14.57 2.19
N ALA A 189 11.64 13.41 2.81
CA ALA A 189 12.30 12.15 2.46
C ALA A 189 12.04 11.74 1.00
N VAL A 190 10.79 11.83 0.53
CA VAL A 190 10.41 11.53 -0.86
C VAL A 190 11.12 12.45 -1.85
N GLN A 191 11.27 13.73 -1.51
CA GLN A 191 11.98 14.70 -2.34
C GLN A 191 13.48 14.46 -2.37
N ASP A 192 14.11 14.35 -1.20
CA ASP A 192 15.57 14.28 -1.09
C ASP A 192 16.11 12.94 -1.57
N GLN A 193 15.42 11.83 -1.27
CA GLN A 193 15.88 10.48 -1.56
C GLN A 193 15.41 9.98 -2.92
N LEU A 194 14.15 10.25 -3.30
CA LEU A 194 13.56 9.69 -4.54
C LEU A 194 13.52 10.70 -5.69
N GLY A 195 13.75 11.99 -5.43
CA GLY A 195 13.59 13.05 -6.44
C GLY A 195 12.14 13.25 -6.87
N LEU A 196 11.18 12.76 -6.09
CA LEU A 196 9.74 12.92 -6.34
C LEU A 196 9.17 13.98 -5.41
N LYS A 197 8.01 14.54 -5.73
CA LYS A 197 7.39 15.57 -4.90
C LYS A 197 5.95 15.21 -4.60
N LEU A 198 5.56 15.33 -3.34
CA LEU A 198 4.16 15.29 -2.91
C LEU A 198 3.57 16.70 -2.93
N GLN A 199 2.39 16.83 -3.51
CA GLN A 199 1.63 18.09 -3.55
C GLN A 199 0.27 17.86 -2.92
N ALA A 200 -0.10 18.66 -1.92
CA ALA A 200 -1.45 18.62 -1.37
C ALA A 200 -2.47 19.06 -2.42
N GLY A 201 -3.60 18.36 -2.51
CA GLY A 201 -4.67 18.67 -3.44
C GLY A 201 -5.99 18.04 -3.03
N LYS A 202 -7.08 18.56 -3.60
CA LYS A 202 -8.38 17.89 -3.59
C LYS A 202 -8.69 17.46 -5.01
N THR A 203 -9.05 16.21 -5.20
CA THR A 203 -9.45 15.69 -6.50
C THR A 203 -10.68 14.80 -6.38
N PRO A 204 -11.63 14.88 -7.33
CA PRO A 204 -12.65 13.86 -7.49
C PRO A 204 -11.94 12.51 -7.62
N THR A 205 -12.18 11.65 -6.64
CA THR A 205 -11.51 10.36 -6.51
C THR A 205 -12.59 9.29 -6.44
N GLU A 206 -12.44 8.26 -7.26
CA GLU A 206 -13.29 7.08 -7.17
C GLU A 206 -12.95 6.32 -5.89
N VAL A 207 -13.95 6.09 -5.06
CA VAL A 207 -13.85 5.36 -3.80
C VAL A 207 -14.67 4.08 -3.89
N LEU A 208 -14.34 3.12 -3.05
CA LEU A 208 -15.15 1.93 -2.86
C LEU A 208 -15.91 2.06 -1.54
N VAL A 209 -17.23 1.98 -1.59
CA VAL A 209 -18.09 1.99 -0.41
C VAL A 209 -18.56 0.57 -0.16
N ILE A 210 -18.38 0.12 1.08
CA ILE A 210 -18.87 -1.16 1.54
C ILE A 210 -20.27 -0.95 2.07
N ASP A 211 -21.22 -1.59 1.40
CA ASP A 211 -22.63 -1.57 1.75
C ASP A 211 -22.92 -2.62 2.83
N HIS A 212 -22.23 -3.75 2.77
CA HIS A 212 -22.39 -4.86 3.71
C HIS A 212 -21.13 -5.73 3.77
N ALA A 213 -20.79 -6.20 4.96
CA ALA A 213 -19.82 -7.25 5.18
C ALA A 213 -20.17 -7.99 6.48
N ASP A 214 -20.23 -9.31 6.40
CA ASP A 214 -20.36 -10.22 7.54
C ASP A 214 -18.98 -10.72 7.99
N HIS A 215 -18.87 -11.07 9.27
CA HIS A 215 -17.79 -11.94 9.73
C HIS A 215 -17.84 -13.26 8.95
N PRO A 216 -16.68 -13.80 8.51
CA PRO A 216 -16.68 -15.03 7.73
C PRO A 216 -17.08 -16.21 8.62
N THR A 217 -17.80 -17.17 8.05
CA THR A 217 -18.04 -18.45 8.71
C THR A 217 -16.73 -19.21 8.84
N GLU A 218 -16.49 -19.88 9.98
CA GLU A 218 -15.32 -20.74 10.16
C GLU A 218 -15.21 -21.79 9.03
N ASN A 219 -13.97 -22.15 8.69
CA ASN A 219 -13.64 -23.15 7.65
C ASN A 219 -13.67 -24.57 8.20
#